data_AF-A0A073JYQ6-F1
#
_entry.id   AF-A0A073JYQ6-F1
#
_cell.length_a   1.000
_cell.length_b   1.000
_cell.length_c   1.000
_cell.angle_alpha   90.00
_cell.angle_beta   90.00
_cell.angle_gamma   90.00
#
_symmetry.space_group_name_H-M   'P 1'
#
loop_
_entity.id
_entity.type
_entity.pdbx_description
1 polymer ?
#
loop_
_entity_poly.entity_id
_entity_poly.type
_entity_poly.pdbx_seq_one_letter_code
_entity_poly.pdbx_strand_id
1 'polypeptide(L)' 'MFEQAIEKKREKMKYLAERHGMTSKKTVHCSQELDKLLNVILFIQAHPHTEGTDAHSR' A
#
# COMPACT_ATOMS: atom_id res chain seq x y z
N MET A 1 -2.59 0.56 -12.52
CA MET A 1 -3.82 -0.14 -12.05
C MET A 1 -4.07 0.04 -10.55
N PHE A 2 -3.03 0.07 -9.70
CA PHE A 2 -3.22 0.29 -8.26
C PHE A 2 -3.39 1.76 -7.84
N GLU A 3 -3.10 2.73 -8.73
CA GLU A 3 -3.16 4.16 -8.38
C GLU A 3 -4.55 4.61 -7.92
N GLN A 4 -5.62 4.13 -8.55
CA GLN A 4 -6.99 4.50 -8.18
C GLN A 4 -7.35 4.00 -6.78
N ALA A 5 -6.88 2.81 -6.39
CA ALA A 5 -7.12 2.25 -5.06
C ALA A 5 -6.35 3.03 -3.99
N ILE A 6 -5.10 3.40 -4.28
CA ILE A 6 -4.27 4.26 -3.42
C ILE A 6 -4.96 5.61 -3.24
N GLU A 7 -5.38 6.25 -4.32
CA GLU A 7 -5.94 7.60 -4.25
C GLU A 7 -7.28 7.63 -3.51
N LYS A 8 -8.15 6.65 -3.76
CA LYS A 8 -9.40 6.52 -3.00
C LYS A 8 -9.16 6.32 -1.50
N LYS A 9 -8.11 5.57 -1.13
CA LYS A 9 -7.75 5.34 0.27
C LYS A 9 -7.09 6.58 0.90
N ARG A 10 -6.29 7.32 0.13
CA ARG A 10 -5.70 8.60 0.54
C ARG A 10 -6.77 9.64 0.84
N GLU A 11 -7.74 9.80 -0.05
CA GLU A 11 -8.87 10.72 0.14
C GLU A 11 -9.69 10.36 1.38
N LYS A 12 -9.92 9.06 1.61
CA LYS A 12 -10.57 8.59 2.85
C LYS A 12 -9.76 8.95 4.11
N MET A 13 -8.43 8.84 4.06
CA MET A 13 -7.57 9.22 5.19
C MET A 13 -7.61 10.72 5.46
N LYS A 14 -7.53 11.56 4.41
CA LYS A 14 -7.66 13.02 4.52
C LYS A 14 -8.99 13.41 5.15
N TYR A 15 -10.10 12.84 4.65
CA TYR A 15 -11.43 13.07 5.21
C TYR A 15 -11.50 12.73 6.70
N LEU A 16 -10.93 11.59 7.12
CA LEU A 16 -10.90 11.19 8.53
C LEU A 16 -9.99 12.09 9.37
N ALA A 17 -8.87 12.55 8.81
CA ALA A 17 -7.94 13.47 9.46
C ALA A 17 -8.59 14.83 9.69
N GLU A 18 -9.28 15.38 8.69
CA GLU A 18 -10.02 16.64 8.80
C GLU A 18 -11.16 16.54 9.81
N ARG A 19 -11.89 15.42 9.82
CA ARG A 19 -13.07 15.25 10.67
C ARG A 19 -12.76 14.85 12.12
N HIS A 20 -11.73 14.04 12.32
CA HIS A 20 -11.44 13.41 13.63
C HIS A 20 -10.05 13.73 14.17
N GLY A 21 -9.20 14.41 13.40
CA GLY A 21 -7.80 14.64 13.72
C GLY A 21 -6.90 13.47 13.31
N MET A 22 -5.60 13.73 13.22
CA MET A 22 -4.60 12.72 12.82
C MET A 22 -4.40 11.61 13.86
N THR A 23 -4.65 11.91 15.14
CA THR A 23 -4.47 10.97 16.25
C THR A 23 -5.72 10.13 16.53
N SER A 24 -6.81 10.36 15.81
CA SER A 24 -8.02 9.56 15.97
C SER A 24 -7.73 8.10 15.59
N LYS A 25 -8.24 7.13 16.37
CA LYS A 25 -8.09 5.70 16.08
C LYS A 25 -8.51 5.35 14.66
N LYS A 26 -9.55 6.01 14.13
CA LYS A 26 -10.05 5.79 12.76
C LYS A 26 -9.06 6.30 11.71
N THR A 27 -8.46 7.46 11.94
CA THR A 27 -7.48 8.06 11.04
C THR A 27 -6.18 7.26 11.04
N VAL A 28 -5.70 6.87 12.23
CA VAL A 28 -4.51 6.01 12.40
C VAL A 28 -4.71 4.64 11.75
N HIS A 29 -5.87 4.02 11.92
CA HIS A 29 -6.15 2.75 11.24
C HIS A 29 -6.16 2.93 9.72
N CYS A 30 -6.76 4.02 9.22
CA CYS A 30 -6.80 4.30 7.80
C CYS A 30 -5.40 4.59 7.22
N SER A 31 -4.51 5.25 7.97
CA SER A 31 -3.14 5.49 7.54
C SER A 31 -2.32 4.20 7.50
N GLN A 32 -2.48 3.30 8.48
CA GLN A 32 -1.84 1.99 8.49
C GLN A 32 -2.29 1.10 7.32
N GLU A 33 -3.58 1.13 6.96
CA GLU A 33 -4.08 0.39 5.80
C GLU A 33 -3.53 0.96 4.48
N LEU A 34 -3.42 2.29 4.38
CA LEU A 34 -2.82 2.95 3.22
C LEU A 34 -1.33 2.60 3.09
N ASP A 35 -0.59 2.64 4.21
CA ASP A 35 0.83 2.30 4.24
C ASP A 35 1.10 0.85 3.82
N LYS A 36 0.32 -0.11 4.33
CA LYS A 36 0.40 -1.52 3.89
C LYS A 36 0.18 -1.67 2.39
N LEU A 37 -0.82 -0.97 1.84
CA LEU A 37 -1.09 -1.00 0.40
C LEU A 37 0.10 -0.46 -0.40
N LEU A 38 0.69 0.65 0.03
CA LEU A 38 1.87 1.24 -0.61
C LEU A 38 3.08 0.29 -0.53
N ASN A 39 3.32 -0.35 0.61
CA ASN A 39 4.42 -1.28 0.79
C ASN A 39 4.29 -2.52 -0.13
N VAL A 40 3.09 -3.05 -0.31
CA VAL A 40 2.85 -4.17 -1.26
C VAL A 40 3.16 -3.75 -2.69
N ILE A 41 2.74 -2.55 -3.09
CA ILE A 41 2.98 -2.04 -4.44
C ILE A 41 4.46 -1.77 -4.66
N LEU A 42 5.13 -1.16 -3.67
CA LEU A 42 6.57 -0.94 -3.69
C LEU A 42 7.33 -2.26 -3.83
N PHE A 43 6.92 -3.29 -3.09
CA PHE A 43 7.51 -4.62 -3.20
C PHE A 43 7.32 -5.22 -4.61
N ILE A 44 6.13 -5.14 -5.18
CA ILE A 44 5.85 -5.63 -6.54
C ILE A 44 6.68 -4.85 -7.59
N GLN A 45 6.83 -3.54 -7.42
CA GLN A 45 7.61 -2.68 -8.33
C GLN A 45 9.12 -2.90 -8.20
N ALA A 46 9.62 -3.16 -6.99
CA ALA A 46 11.03 -3.41 -6.73
C ALA A 46 11.46 -4.85 -7.06
N HIS A 47 10.50 -5.79 -7.07
CA HIS A 47 10.71 -7.20 -7.44
C HIS A 47 9.77 -7.62 -8.58
N PRO A 48 9.93 -7.07 -9.80
CA PRO A 48 9.27 -7.66 -10.96
C PRO A 48 9.93 -9.01 -11.21
N HIS A 49 9.26 -10.10 -10.83
CA HIS A 49 9.63 -11.50 -11.08
C HIS A 49 10.93 -11.72 -11.91
N THR A 50 12.02 -12.07 -11.24
CA THR A 50 13.04 -12.95 -11.84
C THR A 50 12.46 -14.36 -11.87
N GLU A 51 11.85 -14.75 -12.99
CA GLU A 51 11.68 -16.16 -13.30
C GLU A 51 13.08 -16.75 -13.57
N GLY A 52 13.58 -17.52 -12.61
CA GLY A 52 14.91 -18.11 -12.61
C GLY A 52 14.89 -19.49 -11.96
N THR A 53 14.13 -20.40 -12.56
CA THR A 53 14.18 -21.86 -12.41
C THR A 53 13.87 -22.38 -13.82
N ASP A 54 14.73 -23.06 -14.58
CA ASP A 54 15.58 -24.20 -14.24
C ASP A 54 16.76 -24.35 -15.24
N ALA A 55 17.93 -24.74 -14.74
CA ALA A 55 18.86 -25.62 -15.47
C ALA A 55 19.83 -26.31 -14.48
N HIS A 56 19.35 -27.41 -13.93
CA HIS A 56 20.07 -28.63 -13.55
C HIS A 56 21.62 -28.55 -13.59
N SER A 57 22.28 -28.49 -12.43
CA SER A 57 23.65 -28.98 -12.26
C SER A 57 23.61 -30.29 -11.51
N ARG A 58 23.92 -31.37 -12.22
CA ARG A 58 24.25 -32.68 -11.67
C ARG A 58 25.46 -33.22 -12.42
#